data_AF-A0A6J4E0W7-F1
#
_entry.id   AF-A0A6J4E0W7-F1
#
_cell.length_a   1.000
_cell.length_b   1.000
_cell.length_c   1.000
_cell.angle_alpha   90.00
_cell.angle_beta   90.00
_cell.angle_gamma   90.00
#
_symmetry.space_group_name_H-M   'P 1'
#
loop_
_entity.id
_entity.type
_entity.pdbx_description
1 polymer ?
#
loop_
_entity_poly.entity_id
_entity_poly.type
_entity_poly.pdbx_seq_one_letter_code
_entity_poly.pdbx_strand_id
1 'polypeptide(L)'
;MAGRLPPKTYNGNTKFEDGDLRYWSWCSQQGYASGRVNKCLFDEQIPVDANGYYTLVLSRESDRPRNAINECGVSWLPIADVGDGTGDPDLSFLVLRNMLGRGEFKHAVQNIKSQETIQQDMGDYFPRARYTTVSSFETAVPCQVEKR
;
A
#
# COMPACT_ATOMS: atom_id res chain seq x y z
N MET A 1 -2.34 -1.79 7.36
CA MET A 1 -3.06 -2.77 6.51
C MET A 1 -2.31 -4.10 6.62
N ALA A 2 -2.97 -5.26 6.64
CA ALA A 2 -2.24 -6.54 6.72
C ALA A 2 -1.91 -7.05 5.32
N GLY A 3 -0.76 -7.70 5.18
CA GLY A 3 -0.44 -8.50 4.02
C GLY A 3 0.73 -9.39 4.34
N ARG A 4 0.51 -10.70 4.44
CA ARG A 4 1.61 -11.66 4.50
C ARG A 4 2.49 -11.41 3.27
N LEU A 5 3.78 -11.13 3.51
CA LEU A 5 4.72 -10.85 2.44
C LEU A 5 4.86 -12.09 1.53
N PRO A 6 4.80 -11.92 0.21
CA PRO A 6 5.23 -12.91 -0.75
C PRO A 6 6.68 -13.33 -0.48
N PRO A 7 7.11 -14.50 -0.99
CA PRO A 7 8.52 -14.83 -1.02
C PRO A 7 9.33 -13.73 -1.70
N LYS A 8 10.47 -13.39 -1.09
CA LYS A 8 11.41 -12.44 -1.67
C LYS A 8 11.95 -13.03 -2.96
N THR A 9 11.51 -12.54 -4.11
CA THR A 9 11.89 -13.03 -5.44
C THR A 9 12.54 -11.95 -6.29
N TYR A 10 12.51 -10.69 -5.85
CA TYR A 10 13.11 -9.55 -6.55
C TYR A 10 14.59 -9.77 -6.88
N ASN A 11 15.37 -10.31 -5.94
CA ASN A 11 16.78 -10.62 -6.12
C ASN A 11 17.04 -12.03 -6.69
N GLY A 12 16.04 -12.66 -7.32
CA GLY A 12 16.22 -13.92 -8.05
C GLY A 12 16.36 -15.17 -7.17
N ASN A 13 15.83 -15.16 -5.95
CA ASN A 13 15.84 -16.34 -5.07
C ASN A 13 15.19 -17.54 -5.78
N THR A 14 15.89 -18.67 -5.77
CA THR A 14 15.59 -19.82 -6.63
C THR A 14 14.40 -20.67 -6.18
N LYS A 15 13.81 -20.39 -5.01
CA LYS A 15 12.70 -21.16 -4.44
C LYS A 15 11.58 -20.25 -3.97
N PHE A 16 10.36 -20.57 -4.39
CA PHE A 16 9.14 -20.03 -3.77
C PHE A 16 8.90 -20.82 -2.49
N GLU A 17 9.32 -20.28 -1.35
CA GLU A 17 9.36 -21.04 -0.10
C GLU A 17 7.98 -21.15 0.57
N ASP A 18 7.21 -20.05 0.65
CA ASP A 18 5.80 -20.04 1.08
C ASP A 18 5.16 -18.63 0.93
N GLY A 19 3.87 -18.55 0.57
CA GLY A 19 3.15 -17.28 0.48
C GLY A 19 1.78 -17.38 -0.21
N ASP A 20 0.90 -16.45 0.14
CA ASP A 20 -0.48 -16.37 -0.38
C ASP A 20 -0.55 -15.81 -1.80
N LEU A 21 0.37 -14.90 -2.12
CA LEU A 21 0.49 -14.20 -3.38
C LEU A 21 1.91 -14.35 -3.90
N ARG A 22 2.08 -14.33 -5.22
CA ARG A 22 3.40 -14.20 -5.83
C ARG A 22 3.93 -12.76 -5.81
N TYR A 23 3.01 -11.80 -5.85
CA TYR A 23 3.31 -10.38 -5.88
C TYR A 23 2.08 -9.57 -5.47
N TRP A 24 2.30 -8.45 -4.81
CA TRP A 24 1.29 -7.40 -4.69
C TRP A 24 1.91 -6.01 -4.72
N SER A 25 1.11 -5.00 -5.05
CA SER A 25 1.58 -3.62 -5.09
C SER A 25 0.49 -2.61 -4.82
N TRP A 26 0.89 -1.47 -4.30
CA TRP A 26 0.11 -0.25 -4.26
C TRP A 26 0.61 0.74 -5.29
N CYS A 27 -0.30 1.33 -6.05
CA CYS A 27 0.03 2.39 -6.98
C CYS A 27 -0.86 3.60 -6.76
N SER A 28 -0.22 4.76 -6.59
CA SER A 28 -0.89 6.05 -6.68
C SER A 28 -1.02 6.43 -8.15
N GLN A 29 -2.22 6.82 -8.54
CA GLN A 29 -2.59 7.16 -9.90
C GLN A 29 -3.43 8.43 -9.90
N GLN A 30 -3.41 9.12 -11.03
CA GLN A 30 -4.38 10.14 -11.35
C GLN A 30 -5.76 9.48 -11.66
N GLY A 31 -6.70 10.23 -12.20
CA GLY A 31 -8.03 9.74 -12.56
C GLY A 31 -8.00 8.63 -13.61
N TYR A 32 -9.05 7.80 -13.64
CA TYR A 32 -9.19 6.76 -14.67
C TYR A 32 -9.11 7.31 -16.10
N ALA A 33 -9.58 8.55 -16.32
CA ALA A 33 -9.56 9.20 -17.61
C ALA A 33 -8.13 9.53 -18.10
N SER A 34 -7.22 9.89 -17.20
CA SER A 34 -5.81 10.11 -17.56
C SER A 34 -5.00 8.81 -17.54
N GLY A 35 -5.34 7.87 -16.64
CA GLY A 35 -4.66 6.59 -16.46
C GLY A 35 -3.19 6.71 -16.04
N ARG A 36 -2.74 7.92 -15.66
CA ARG A 36 -1.35 8.19 -15.34
C ARG A 36 -0.99 7.66 -13.97
N VAL A 37 0.12 6.92 -13.90
CA VAL A 37 0.68 6.41 -12.66
C VAL A 37 1.67 7.42 -12.09
N ASN A 38 1.49 7.82 -10.83
CA ASN A 38 2.41 8.70 -10.12
C ASN A 38 3.61 7.91 -9.60
N LYS A 39 3.34 6.82 -8.86
CA LYS A 39 4.35 5.90 -8.32
C LYS A 39 3.70 4.60 -7.87
N CYS A 40 4.46 3.52 -7.89
CA CYS A 40 4.10 2.25 -7.28
C CYS A 40 5.12 1.84 -6.21
N LEU A 41 4.64 1.10 -5.22
CA LEU A 41 5.44 0.31 -4.30
C LEU A 41 4.96 -1.13 -4.35
N PHE A 42 5.89 -2.06 -4.51
CA PHE A 42 5.59 -3.48 -4.40
C PHE A 42 5.94 -4.04 -3.03
N ASP A 43 5.48 -5.25 -2.77
CA ASP A 43 5.56 -5.97 -1.52
C ASP A 43 6.95 -5.93 -0.84
N GLU A 44 8.04 -6.15 -1.56
CA GLU A 44 9.38 -6.13 -0.95
C GLU A 44 9.91 -4.72 -0.64
N GLN A 45 9.30 -3.65 -1.19
CA GLN A 45 9.68 -2.26 -0.89
C GLN A 45 8.96 -1.69 0.33
N ILE A 46 7.92 -2.39 0.81
CA ILE A 46 7.05 -1.91 1.87
C ILE A 46 7.47 -2.60 3.18
N PRO A 47 7.93 -1.85 4.19
CA PRO A 47 8.25 -2.42 5.48
C PRO A 47 6.96 -2.92 6.16
N VAL A 48 7.06 -4.07 6.80
CA VAL A 48 6.00 -4.65 7.62
C VAL A 48 6.46 -4.76 9.06
N ASP A 49 5.53 -4.60 9.99
CA ASP A 49 5.77 -4.81 11.41
C ASP A 49 5.87 -6.32 11.75
N ALA A 50 6.13 -6.62 13.02
CA ALA A 50 6.26 -7.99 13.52
C ALA A 50 4.99 -8.85 13.33
N ASN A 51 3.83 -8.22 13.13
CA ASN A 51 2.55 -8.89 12.89
C ASN A 51 2.22 -9.01 11.39
N GLY A 52 3.11 -8.54 10.50
CA GLY A 52 2.88 -8.57 9.05
C GLY A 52 1.95 -7.47 8.53
N TYR A 53 1.79 -6.38 9.30
CA TYR A 53 1.04 -5.20 8.85
C TYR A 53 1.99 -4.11 8.36
N TYR A 54 1.61 -3.40 7.29
CA TYR A 54 2.32 -2.23 6.79
C TYR A 54 1.51 -0.95 7.02
N THR A 55 2.23 0.17 7.08
CA THR A 55 1.68 1.52 7.10
C THR A 55 2.06 2.23 5.81
N LEU A 56 1.05 2.76 5.11
CA LEU A 56 1.22 3.48 3.86
C LEU A 56 0.61 4.89 4.01
N VAL A 57 1.39 5.91 3.70
CA VAL A 57 0.93 7.30 3.64
C VAL A 57 0.78 7.72 2.19
N LEU A 58 -0.34 8.36 1.89
CA LEU A 58 -0.65 8.93 0.59
C LEU A 58 -0.91 10.44 0.79
N SER A 59 -0.14 11.28 0.12
CA SER A 59 -0.25 12.74 0.24
C SER A 59 0.38 13.43 -0.96
N ARG A 60 0.14 14.73 -1.15
CA ARG A 60 1.03 15.58 -1.96
C ARG A 60 2.43 15.60 -1.32
N GLU A 61 3.46 15.91 -2.10
CA GLU A 61 4.84 15.98 -1.58
C GLU A 61 4.95 17.05 -0.48
N SER A 62 4.30 18.21 -0.66
CA SER A 62 4.28 19.29 0.35
C SER A 62 3.68 18.88 1.70
N ASP A 63 2.81 17.87 1.69
CA ASP A 63 2.10 17.36 2.86
C ASP A 63 2.66 16.02 3.34
N ARG A 64 3.84 15.62 2.85
CA ARG A 64 4.48 14.37 3.28
C ARG A 64 4.95 14.48 4.74
N PRO A 65 4.44 13.64 5.66
CA PRO A 65 4.97 13.59 7.03
C PRO A 65 6.44 13.20 7.04
N ARG A 66 7.23 13.82 7.92
CA ARG A 66 8.69 13.58 7.99
C ARG A 66 9.05 12.15 8.37
N ASN A 67 8.19 11.50 9.15
CA ASN A 67 8.30 10.11 9.56
C ASN A 67 7.71 9.11 8.53
N ALA A 68 7.23 9.57 7.37
CA ALA A 68 6.77 8.70 6.28
C ALA A 68 7.95 8.21 5.42
N ILE A 69 8.85 7.47 6.06
CA ILE A 69 10.05 6.85 5.48
C ILE A 69 10.17 5.39 5.94
N ASN A 70 10.83 4.56 5.12
CA ASN A 70 10.89 3.12 5.33
C ASN A 70 11.61 2.75 6.64
N GLU A 71 12.59 3.55 7.05
CA GLU A 71 13.34 3.42 8.31
C GLU A 71 12.43 3.56 9.54
N CYS A 72 11.32 4.28 9.41
CA CYS A 72 10.29 4.41 10.44
C CYS A 72 9.18 3.34 10.32
N GLY A 73 9.32 2.36 9.41
CA GLY A 73 8.28 1.38 9.12
C GLY A 73 7.10 1.94 8.33
N VAL A 74 7.28 3.08 7.64
CA VAL A 74 6.21 3.75 6.89
C VAL A 74 6.60 3.92 5.43
N SER A 75 5.81 3.38 4.52
CA SER A 75 5.93 3.67 3.10
C SER A 75 5.14 4.91 2.71
N TRP A 76 5.61 5.61 1.67
CA TRP A 76 4.96 6.81 1.14
C TRP A 76 4.78 6.78 -0.37
N LEU A 77 3.57 7.17 -0.81
CA LEU A 77 3.21 7.37 -2.20
C LEU A 77 2.75 8.84 -2.44
N PRO A 78 3.17 9.47 -3.55
CA PRO A 78 2.76 10.81 -3.92
C PRO A 78 1.35 10.84 -4.54
N ILE A 79 0.58 11.88 -4.23
CA ILE A 79 -0.53 12.39 -5.04
C ILE A 79 0.01 13.53 -5.90
N ALA A 80 -0.39 13.59 -7.16
CA ALA A 80 -0.02 14.69 -8.04
C ALA A 80 -0.75 15.99 -7.64
N ASP A 81 -0.11 17.14 -7.76
CA ASP A 81 -0.73 18.44 -7.46
C ASP A 81 -1.93 18.74 -8.37
N VAL A 82 -1.95 18.14 -9.57
CA VAL A 82 -3.06 18.24 -10.54
C VAL A 82 -4.20 17.23 -10.30
N GLY A 83 -4.17 16.52 -9.17
CA GLY A 83 -5.19 15.54 -8.79
C GLY A 83 -5.40 14.47 -9.86
N ASP A 84 -6.60 14.44 -10.44
CA ASP A 84 -7.03 13.41 -11.38
C ASP A 84 -6.47 13.59 -12.80
N GLY A 85 -5.83 14.73 -13.07
CA GLY A 85 -5.27 15.08 -14.37
C GLY A 85 -6.31 15.44 -15.44
N THR A 86 -7.59 15.53 -15.07
CA THR A 86 -8.73 15.89 -15.94
C THR A 86 -9.58 17.05 -15.43
N GLY A 87 -9.20 17.67 -14.32
CA GLY A 87 -9.75 18.94 -13.85
C GLY A 87 -10.17 18.94 -12.39
N ASP A 88 -10.12 17.79 -11.71
CA ASP A 88 -10.35 17.69 -10.26
C ASP A 88 -9.00 17.58 -9.52
N PRO A 89 -8.51 18.66 -8.90
CA PRO A 89 -7.22 18.69 -8.22
C PRO A 89 -7.20 17.91 -6.89
N ASP A 90 -8.36 17.49 -6.38
CA ASP A 90 -8.52 16.84 -5.08
C ASP A 90 -8.87 15.35 -5.19
N LEU A 91 -9.02 14.83 -6.40
CA LEU A 91 -9.24 13.42 -6.67
C LEU A 91 -7.95 12.68 -7.06
N SER A 92 -7.68 11.54 -6.44
CA SER A 92 -6.60 10.62 -6.85
C SER A 92 -7.00 9.19 -6.52
N PHE A 93 -6.43 8.24 -7.26
CA PHE A 93 -6.73 6.82 -7.11
C PHE A 93 -5.56 6.08 -6.48
N LEU A 94 -5.85 5.31 -5.45
CA LEU A 94 -4.93 4.33 -4.89
C LEU A 94 -5.40 2.93 -5.27
N VAL A 95 -4.53 2.17 -5.93
CA VAL A 95 -4.89 0.86 -6.48
C VAL A 95 -4.04 -0.24 -5.88
N LEU A 96 -4.69 -1.22 -5.26
CA LEU A 96 -4.09 -2.49 -4.83
C LEU A 96 -4.15 -3.48 -5.98
N ARG A 97 -3.03 -4.13 -6.28
CA ARG A 97 -2.97 -5.24 -7.23
C ARG A 97 -2.44 -6.47 -6.51
N ASN A 98 -3.10 -7.60 -6.70
CA ASN A 98 -2.54 -8.91 -6.38
C ASN A 98 -2.26 -9.64 -7.69
N MET A 99 -1.12 -10.29 -7.81
CA MET A 99 -0.81 -11.16 -8.94
C MET A 99 -0.63 -12.59 -8.47
N LEU A 100 -1.34 -13.50 -9.14
CA LEU A 100 -1.21 -14.95 -8.98
C LEU A 100 -1.38 -15.38 -7.52
N GLY A 101 -2.59 -15.20 -6.98
CA GLY A 101 -2.94 -15.78 -5.69
C GLY A 101 -2.91 -17.30 -5.76
N ARG A 102 -2.41 -17.92 -4.69
CA ARG A 102 -2.49 -19.38 -4.54
C ARG A 102 -3.95 -19.78 -4.54
N GLY A 103 -4.30 -20.94 -5.12
CA GLY A 103 -5.71 -21.34 -5.29
C GLY A 103 -6.54 -21.34 -3.98
N GLU A 104 -5.89 -21.58 -2.84
CA GLU A 104 -6.52 -21.57 -1.52
C GLU A 104 -6.61 -20.16 -0.88
N PHE A 105 -5.97 -19.14 -1.46
CA PHE A 105 -5.98 -17.78 -0.93
C PHE A 105 -7.28 -17.04 -1.30
N LYS A 106 -8.29 -17.21 -0.46
CA LYS A 106 -9.64 -16.66 -0.68
C LYS A 106 -9.71 -15.13 -0.53
N HIS A 107 -8.75 -14.52 0.16
CA HIS A 107 -8.76 -13.08 0.47
C HIS A 107 -8.13 -12.18 -0.61
N ALA A 108 -7.79 -12.74 -1.77
CA ALA A 108 -7.26 -11.99 -2.89
C ALA A 108 -8.29 -10.99 -3.46
N VAL A 109 -7.84 -9.86 -4.00
CA VAL A 109 -8.73 -8.85 -4.60
C VAL A 109 -9.60 -9.40 -5.73
N GLN A 110 -9.17 -10.46 -6.41
CA GLN A 110 -9.92 -11.14 -7.47
C GLN A 110 -11.17 -11.87 -6.95
N ASN A 111 -11.22 -12.18 -5.66
CA ASN A 111 -12.29 -12.95 -5.04
C ASN A 111 -13.34 -12.07 -4.34
N ILE A 112 -13.19 -10.74 -4.41
CA ILE A 112 -14.18 -9.78 -3.93
C ILE A 112 -15.46 -9.92 -4.75
N LYS A 113 -16.59 -10.10 -4.09
CA LYS A 113 -17.89 -10.32 -4.75
C LYS A 113 -18.61 -9.03 -5.08
N SER A 114 -18.56 -8.06 -4.16
CA SER A 114 -19.19 -6.75 -4.34
C SER A 114 -18.53 -5.69 -3.45
N GLN A 115 -18.91 -4.43 -3.67
CA GLN A 115 -18.40 -3.30 -2.89
C GLN A 115 -18.77 -3.42 -1.40
N GLU A 116 -19.96 -3.95 -1.11
CA GLU A 116 -20.49 -4.12 0.24
C GLU A 116 -19.77 -5.21 1.02
N THR A 117 -19.22 -6.21 0.33
CA THR A 117 -18.56 -7.37 0.95
C THR A 117 -17.05 -7.27 1.00
N ILE A 118 -16.41 -6.20 0.49
CA ILE A 118 -14.95 -6.11 0.37
C ILE A 118 -14.25 -6.46 1.69
N GLN A 119 -14.69 -5.87 2.80
CA GLN A 119 -14.06 -6.12 4.11
C GLN A 119 -14.23 -7.57 4.55
N GLN A 120 -15.39 -8.18 4.30
CA GLN A 120 -15.63 -9.59 4.62
C GLN A 120 -14.80 -10.52 3.73
N ASP A 121 -14.76 -10.26 2.42
CA ASP A 121 -14.08 -11.10 1.44
C ASP A 121 -12.56 -11.04 1.63
N MET A 122 -12.00 -9.85 1.90
CA MET A 122 -10.56 -9.67 2.14
C MET A 122 -10.12 -10.00 3.57
N GLY A 123 -11.03 -10.05 4.55
CA GLY A 123 -10.69 -10.34 5.95
C GLY A 123 -9.58 -9.43 6.50
N ASP A 124 -8.55 -10.02 7.11
CA ASP A 124 -7.43 -9.27 7.67
C ASP A 124 -6.62 -8.48 6.62
N TYR A 125 -6.66 -8.92 5.35
CA TYR A 125 -5.98 -8.25 4.23
C TYR A 125 -6.72 -6.99 3.77
N PHE A 126 -7.92 -6.71 4.30
CA PHE A 126 -8.66 -5.50 3.98
C PHE A 126 -7.88 -4.24 4.41
N PRO A 127 -7.62 -3.31 3.48
CA PRO A 127 -6.93 -2.07 3.81
C PRO A 127 -7.84 -1.14 4.62
N ARG A 128 -7.45 -0.85 5.86
CA ARG A 128 -8.08 0.20 6.67
C ARG A 128 -7.38 1.53 6.43
N ALA A 129 -8.14 2.54 6.04
CA ALA A 129 -7.66 3.89 5.77
C ALA A 129 -8.42 4.93 6.61
N ARG A 130 -7.75 6.04 6.91
CA ARG A 130 -8.34 7.22 7.56
C ARG A 130 -7.60 8.47 7.08
N TYR A 131 -8.31 9.58 7.00
CA TYR A 131 -7.68 10.89 6.83
C TYR A 131 -7.16 11.40 8.17
N THR A 132 -6.06 12.14 8.14
CA THR A 132 -5.46 12.76 9.32
C THR A 132 -4.56 13.92 8.91
N THR A 133 -4.18 14.77 9.85
CA THR A 133 -3.22 15.86 9.58
C THR A 133 -1.78 15.34 9.67
N VAL A 134 -0.85 16.04 9.02
CA VAL A 134 0.60 15.75 9.12
C VAL A 134 1.05 15.69 10.58
N SER A 135 0.71 16.70 11.38
CA SER A 135 1.07 16.76 12.80
C SER A 135 0.51 15.60 13.63
N SER A 136 -0.75 15.21 13.38
CA SER A 136 -1.37 14.08 14.07
C SER A 136 -0.70 12.77 13.70
N PHE A 137 -0.32 12.58 12.43
CA PHE A 137 0.40 11.39 11.98
C PHE A 137 1.81 11.32 12.59
N GLU A 138 2.56 12.43 12.53
CA GLU A 138 3.91 12.52 13.10
C GLU A 138 3.93 12.23 14.60
N THR A 139 2.89 12.63 15.32
CA THR A 139 2.75 12.37 16.76
C THR A 139 2.34 10.93 17.05
N ALA A 140 1.41 10.38 16.27
CA ALA A 140 0.85 9.05 16.51
C ALA A 140 1.75 7.90 16.06
N VAL A 141 2.66 8.14 15.11
CA VAL A 141 3.57 7.12 14.55
C VAL A 141 5.01 7.52 14.89
N PRO A 142 5.49 7.26 16.11
CA PRO A 142 6.83 7.68 16.50
C PRO A 142 7.89 6.94 15.68
N CYS A 143 8.86 7.69 15.16
CA CYS A 143 9.99 7.10 14.46
C CYS A 143 11.14 6.83 15.42
N GLN A 144 11.23 5.58 15.88
CA GLN A 144 12.36 5.11 16.67
C GLN A 144 13.39 4.50 15.73
N VAL A 145 14.16 5.34 15.02
CA VAL A 145 15.36 4.86 14.33
C VAL A 145 16.37 4.53 15.42
N GLU A 146 16.27 3.36 16.03
CA GLU A 146 17.34 2.87 16.89
C GLU A 146 18.62 2.92 16.06
N LYS A 147 19.62 3.66 16.57
CA LYS A 147 20.99 3.64 16.07
C LYS A 147 21.48 2.19 16.18
N ARG A 148 21.27 1.40 15.13
CA ARG A 148 21.93 0.11 14.95
C ARG A 148 23.39 0.32 14.57
#